data_AF-A0A167RHW8-F1
#
_entry.id   AF-A0A167RHW8-F1
#
_cell.length_a   1.000
_cell.length_b   1.000
_cell.length_c   1.000
_cell.angle_alpha   90.00
_cell.angle_beta   90.00
_cell.angle_gamma   90.00
#
_symmetry.space_group_name_H-M   'P 1'
#
loop_
_entity.id
_entity.type
_entity.pdbx_description
1 polymer ?
#
loop_
_entity_poly.entity_id
_entity_poly.type
_entity_poly.pdbx_seq_one_letter_code
_entity_poly.pdbx_strand_id
1 'polypeptide(L)'
;MDHISVGQRALSIADVLLSIVDHIGPEDDIDLLSSEQKTLFHLGQTCKAAWHEIKPRLWRALRAEAIYVNLPDDVKRLASGDISFSARIIQEAVRQRLLSNEEAEPLKRYCCYTRLLYLQELNTYSRNTARNFLFALAVLPQLHAKIPALHHISRIVIFNVHSASAASLTTALSPFLGQELQSISLGLGRLQETPTALFRAIGERCSSLLHIHVDCTYMQDWGAISRSLCETVWKYCVGLKTVQVHFIDHGPEVWKALSALPDLEEVDCTARRNVSAIQPVVPDGLLVFPKLRVLTARRYQEEEEFEIEGTIDTSAFVPVTFSPLLAKLEFTCASGQKVFEMAAIVVDRWSETLRELDISTVWQDDETGSLSFTALILQLYLLPHLTGLGIHDTYPFTLQDSDIDRLTEAWPNLTRLQFSTRVSSWKLWTSRLTRRSIYTLAKAYPGLHSLAISIDHCRPYVEPLSLPQAAPTCPLLIQWDSVDSRLNNVRGTVAFMLRYFPNIRIFYGSSSTNERAFISESLGTSSPDRYELQPAYVSPYEWSDFHFPDRGNLWDDEWDGTSQSSNSSLDEDSEYPADDFIGDE
;
A
#
# COMPACT_ATOMS: atom_id res chain seq x y z
N MET A 1 4.39 7.46 40.89
CA MET A 1 3.06 7.01 40.42
C MET A 1 2.81 7.65 39.08
N ASP A 2 3.33 6.97 38.07
CA ASP A 2 2.83 6.73 36.72
C ASP A 2 1.74 7.65 36.15
N HIS A 3 2.13 8.41 35.13
CA HIS A 3 1.44 8.48 33.85
C HIS A 3 2.49 8.73 32.74
N ILE A 4 2.91 7.67 32.06
CA ILE A 4 3.62 7.77 30.77
C ILE A 4 2.67 7.17 29.73
N SER A 5 2.05 8.04 28.94
CA SER A 5 1.20 7.65 27.81
C SER A 5 2.05 7.45 26.55
N VAL A 6 1.85 6.30 25.91
CA VAL A 6 1.80 6.02 24.46
C VAL A 6 2.56 7.00 23.54
N GLY A 7 3.62 6.51 22.88
CA GLY A 7 4.09 7.09 21.62
C GLY A 7 5.58 7.46 21.52
N GLN A 8 6.43 7.15 22.49
CA GLN A 8 7.88 7.30 22.28
C GLN A 8 8.40 6.20 21.36
N ARG A 9 8.33 6.44 20.03
CA ARG A 9 9.34 5.88 19.13
C ARG A 9 10.70 6.24 19.74
N ALA A 10 11.58 5.27 19.89
CA ALA A 10 12.99 5.58 20.11
C ALA A 10 13.43 6.41 18.90
N LEU A 11 13.52 7.73 19.06
CA LEU A 11 14.06 8.61 18.03
C LEU A 11 15.43 8.07 17.69
N SER A 12 15.67 7.77 16.41
CA SER A 12 17.02 7.41 16.01
C SER A 12 17.91 8.63 16.29
N ILE A 13 19.20 8.41 16.53
CA ILE A 13 20.17 9.51 16.71
C ILE A 13 20.09 10.49 15.51
N ALA A 14 19.76 10.00 14.32
CA ALA A 14 19.54 10.83 13.14
C ALA A 14 18.33 11.77 13.28
N ASP A 15 17.22 11.29 13.83
CA ASP A 15 15.99 12.09 13.99
C ASP A 15 16.16 13.19 15.05
N VAL A 16 16.89 12.89 16.14
CA VAL A 16 17.25 13.89 17.16
C VAL A 16 18.16 14.97 16.56
N LEU A 17 19.13 14.59 15.75
CA LEU A 17 20.07 15.54 15.12
C LEU A 17 19.43 16.39 14.02
N LEU A 18 18.53 15.82 13.21
CA LEU A 18 17.77 16.55 12.20
C LEU A 18 16.77 17.50 12.86
N SER A 19 16.08 17.07 13.91
CA SER A 19 15.15 17.92 14.66
C SER A 19 15.85 19.12 15.34
N ILE A 20 17.09 18.96 15.82
CA ILE A 20 17.90 20.08 16.34
C ILE A 20 18.25 21.09 15.24
N VAL A 21 18.55 20.62 14.03
CA VAL A 21 18.89 21.51 12.89
C VAL A 21 17.64 22.23 12.37
N ASP A 22 16.51 21.52 12.26
CA ASP A 22 15.24 22.09 11.79
C ASP A 22 14.65 23.10 12.78
N HIS A 23 14.91 22.96 14.09
CA HIS A 23 14.45 23.91 15.10
C HIS A 23 15.17 25.26 15.10
N ILE A 24 16.35 25.36 14.48
CA ILE A 24 17.20 26.57 14.55
C ILE A 24 17.09 27.43 13.28
N GLY A 25 16.40 26.94 12.24
CA GLY A 25 16.08 27.71 11.03
C GLY A 25 17.21 27.77 9.99
N PRO A 26 16.96 28.38 8.81
CA PRO A 26 17.89 28.43 7.69
C PRO A 26 19.15 29.25 8.00
N GLU A 27 20.25 28.95 7.28
CA GLU A 27 21.60 29.48 7.50
C GLU A 27 21.73 31.01 7.39
N ASP A 28 20.74 31.68 6.83
CA ASP A 28 20.81 33.11 6.52
C ASP A 28 20.56 34.03 7.75
N ASP A 29 20.07 33.48 8.88
CA ASP A 29 19.72 34.26 10.09
C ASP A 29 20.64 33.99 11.30
N ILE A 30 21.82 33.36 11.10
CA ILE A 30 22.71 32.94 12.19
C ILE A 30 23.14 34.12 13.09
N ASP A 31 23.33 35.31 12.53
CA ASP A 31 23.80 36.47 13.28
C ASP A 31 22.78 36.99 14.31
N LEU A 32 21.48 36.69 14.12
CA LEU A 32 20.38 37.10 14.99
C LEU A 32 20.16 36.16 16.18
N LEU A 33 20.84 35.01 16.21
CA LEU A 33 20.71 34.02 17.28
C LEU A 33 21.43 34.47 18.57
N SER A 34 20.85 34.13 19.73
CA SER A 34 21.51 34.32 21.03
C SER A 34 22.78 33.46 21.16
N SER A 35 23.69 33.81 22.07
CA SER A 35 24.95 33.08 22.30
C SER A 35 24.74 31.58 22.57
N GLU A 36 23.69 31.21 23.29
CA GLU A 36 23.37 29.80 23.58
C GLU A 36 22.78 29.09 22.34
N GLN A 37 21.93 29.77 21.57
CA GLN A 37 21.38 29.24 20.32
C GLN A 37 22.44 29.11 19.22
N LYS A 38 23.39 30.05 19.11
CA LYS A 38 24.57 29.93 18.24
C LYS A 38 25.42 28.72 18.62
N THR A 39 25.60 28.47 19.92
CA THR A 39 26.35 27.30 20.41
C THR A 39 25.63 26.00 20.05
N LEU A 40 24.31 25.93 20.24
CA LEU A 40 23.49 24.78 19.85
C LEU A 40 23.44 24.59 18.33
N PHE A 41 23.41 25.67 17.56
CA PHE A 41 23.48 25.64 16.10
C PHE A 41 24.81 25.08 15.62
N HIS A 42 25.93 25.59 16.14
CA HIS A 42 27.26 25.09 15.81
C HIS A 42 27.46 23.65 16.27
N LEU A 43 26.89 23.25 17.41
CA LEU A 43 26.86 21.86 17.84
C LEU A 43 26.02 20.99 16.89
N GLY A 44 24.84 21.46 16.48
CA GLY A 44 23.98 20.80 15.49
C GLY A 44 24.66 20.64 14.13
N GLN A 45 25.30 21.70 13.62
CA GLN A 45 26.14 21.71 12.42
C GLN A 45 27.34 20.78 12.56
N THR A 46 28.04 20.79 13.70
CA THR A 46 29.18 19.91 13.97
C THR A 46 28.73 18.46 14.06
N CYS A 47 27.60 18.18 14.70
CA CYS A 47 27.01 16.85 14.77
C CYS A 47 26.46 16.42 13.41
N LYS A 48 25.93 17.32 12.57
CA LYS A 48 25.48 17.05 11.20
C LYS A 48 26.67 16.79 10.27
N ALA A 49 27.75 17.55 10.39
CA ALA A 49 28.99 17.36 9.64
C ALA A 49 29.72 16.10 10.09
N ALA A 50 29.82 15.88 11.41
CA ALA A 50 30.30 14.66 12.00
C ALA A 50 29.39 13.50 11.60
N TRP A 51 28.08 13.64 11.55
CA TRP A 51 27.16 12.63 11.04
C TRP A 51 27.26 12.50 9.51
N HIS A 52 27.63 13.51 8.73
CA HIS A 52 27.89 13.36 7.29
C HIS A 52 29.25 12.73 6.99
N GLU A 53 30.18 12.74 7.94
CA GLU A 53 31.45 12.00 7.87
C GLU A 53 31.30 10.59 8.47
N ILE A 54 30.65 10.50 9.62
CA ILE A 54 30.35 9.27 10.35
C ILE A 54 29.29 8.49 9.60
N LYS A 55 28.20 9.03 9.06
CA LYS A 55 27.20 8.26 8.29
C LYS A 55 27.89 7.51 7.15
N PRO A 56 28.67 8.07 6.23
CA PRO A 56 29.43 7.29 5.26
C PRO A 56 30.49 6.38 5.88
N ARG A 57 31.10 6.71 7.02
CA ARG A 57 32.11 5.87 7.70
C ARG A 57 31.54 4.76 8.58
N LEU A 58 30.33 4.93 9.07
CA LEU A 58 29.51 4.08 9.91
C LEU A 58 28.66 3.24 8.97
N TRP A 59 28.25 3.75 7.81
CA TRP A 59 27.83 2.97 6.64
C TRP A 59 29.02 2.29 5.96
N ARG A 60 30.26 2.80 6.01
CA ARG A 60 31.45 2.06 5.53
C ARG A 60 31.93 1.03 6.55
N ALA A 61 31.79 1.29 7.85
CA ALA A 61 32.08 0.36 8.93
C ALA A 61 30.95 -0.67 9.04
N LEU A 62 29.69 -0.31 8.81
CA LEU A 62 28.56 -1.25 8.61
C LEU A 62 28.61 -1.89 7.20
N ARG A 63 29.25 -1.28 6.18
CA ARG A 63 29.59 -1.98 4.92
C ARG A 63 30.83 -2.88 5.08
N ALA A 64 31.63 -2.70 6.14
CA ALA A 64 32.73 -3.58 6.50
C ALA A 64 32.31 -4.63 7.55
N GLU A 65 31.22 -4.41 8.30
CA GLU A 65 30.83 -5.21 9.47
C GLU A 65 29.29 -5.39 9.66
N ALA A 66 28.47 -5.28 8.62
CA ALA A 66 27.06 -5.66 8.67
C ALA A 66 26.63 -6.39 7.39
N ILE A 67 25.93 -7.49 7.61
CA ILE A 67 25.53 -8.49 6.61
C ILE A 67 24.46 -7.90 5.70
N TYR A 68 24.88 -7.20 4.65
CA TYR A 68 24.35 -7.45 3.33
C TYR A 68 25.10 -8.66 2.79
N VAL A 69 24.41 -9.77 2.49
CA VAL A 69 25.05 -10.77 1.64
C VAL A 69 25.11 -10.17 0.23
N ASN A 70 26.26 -9.54 -0.06
CA ASN A 70 26.80 -9.09 -1.33
C ASN A 70 25.90 -8.20 -2.21
N LEU A 71 26.18 -6.89 -2.20
CA LEU A 71 25.80 -5.96 -3.28
C LEU A 71 26.98 -5.00 -3.52
N PRO A 72 27.06 -4.30 -4.66
CA PRO A 72 27.24 -4.76 -6.03
C PRO A 72 28.60 -4.32 -6.61
N ASP A 73 29.47 -3.67 -5.81
CA ASP A 73 30.72 -3.09 -6.32
C ASP A 73 31.83 -4.14 -6.51
N ASP A 74 31.83 -5.22 -5.73
CA ASP A 74 32.69 -6.39 -6.02
C ASP A 74 32.13 -7.26 -7.15
N VAL A 75 30.81 -7.21 -7.38
CA VAL A 75 30.18 -7.80 -8.57
C VAL A 75 30.45 -6.95 -9.81
N LYS A 76 30.57 -5.61 -9.72
CA LYS A 76 31.07 -4.77 -10.83
C LYS A 76 32.50 -5.10 -11.20
N ARG A 77 33.37 -5.42 -10.23
CA ARG A 77 34.76 -5.86 -10.48
C ARG A 77 34.85 -7.26 -11.08
N LEU A 78 33.89 -8.15 -10.79
CA LEU A 78 33.77 -9.46 -11.45
C LEU A 78 33.06 -9.39 -12.81
N ALA A 79 32.13 -8.44 -12.98
CA ALA A 79 31.37 -8.22 -14.21
C ALA A 79 32.08 -7.34 -15.24
N SER A 80 33.15 -6.62 -14.87
CA SER A 80 33.99 -5.83 -15.79
C SER A 80 34.93 -6.68 -16.65
N GLY A 81 34.92 -8.01 -16.51
CA GLY A 81 35.65 -8.92 -17.40
C GLY A 81 37.13 -9.14 -17.08
N ASP A 82 37.66 -8.60 -15.98
CA ASP A 82 39.08 -8.78 -15.62
C ASP A 82 39.41 -10.18 -15.06
N ILE A 83 38.40 -10.98 -14.71
CA ILE A 83 38.61 -12.38 -14.32
C ILE A 83 37.48 -13.25 -14.87
N SER A 84 37.78 -13.97 -15.96
CA SER A 84 36.92 -15.01 -16.52
C SER A 84 36.84 -16.21 -15.57
N PHE A 85 35.81 -16.26 -14.73
CA PHE A 85 35.38 -17.52 -14.14
C PHE A 85 33.93 -17.85 -14.52
N SER A 86 33.76 -19.03 -15.09
CA SER A 86 32.47 -19.64 -15.38
C SER A 86 31.58 -19.60 -14.14
N ALA A 87 30.49 -18.83 -14.19
CA ALA A 87 29.51 -18.70 -13.10
C ALA A 87 28.90 -20.05 -12.68
N ARG A 88 28.93 -21.06 -13.56
CA ARG A 88 28.54 -22.43 -13.25
C ARG A 88 29.49 -23.06 -12.22
N ILE A 89 30.80 -22.84 -12.38
CA ILE A 89 31.84 -23.31 -11.45
C ILE A 89 31.73 -22.63 -10.09
N ILE A 90 31.38 -21.35 -9.99
CA ILE A 90 31.20 -20.65 -8.70
C ILE A 90 29.94 -21.11 -7.97
N GLN A 91 28.85 -21.36 -8.71
CA GLN A 91 27.60 -21.87 -8.13
C GLN A 91 27.75 -23.32 -7.65
N GLU A 92 28.50 -24.17 -8.37
CA GLU A 92 28.91 -25.49 -7.90
C GLU A 92 29.94 -25.40 -6.75
N ALA A 93 30.93 -24.52 -6.83
CA ALA A 93 32.01 -24.41 -5.85
C ALA A 93 31.57 -23.78 -4.52
N VAL A 94 30.60 -22.88 -4.48
CA VAL A 94 30.10 -22.30 -3.21
C VAL A 94 28.92 -23.08 -2.63
N ARG A 95 28.15 -23.81 -3.47
CA ARG A 95 27.29 -24.89 -2.94
C ARG A 95 28.10 -25.96 -2.20
N GLN A 96 29.40 -26.10 -2.51
CA GLN A 96 30.28 -27.11 -1.92
C GLN A 96 31.34 -26.58 -0.96
N ARG A 97 31.74 -25.30 -1.04
CA ARG A 97 32.74 -24.71 -0.15
C ARG A 97 32.08 -24.19 1.13
N LEU A 98 32.38 -24.87 2.22
CA LEU A 98 32.10 -24.41 3.57
C LEU A 98 32.75 -23.04 3.81
N LEU A 99 31.99 -22.06 4.32
CA LEU A 99 32.54 -20.81 4.87
C LEU A 99 33.70 -21.10 5.84
N SER A 100 34.83 -20.42 5.74
CA SER A 100 35.91 -20.60 6.72
C SER A 100 35.49 -20.03 8.09
N ASN A 101 36.17 -20.45 9.16
CA ASN A 101 35.92 -19.86 10.49
C ASN A 101 36.29 -18.37 10.53
N GLU A 102 37.29 -17.96 9.75
CA GLU A 102 37.72 -16.56 9.63
C GLU A 102 36.64 -15.70 8.94
N GLU A 103 35.94 -16.24 7.93
CA GLU A 103 34.82 -15.57 7.26
C GLU A 103 33.59 -15.46 8.18
N ALA A 104 33.39 -16.42 9.09
CA ALA A 104 32.23 -16.46 9.98
C ALA A 104 32.37 -15.58 11.23
N GLU A 105 33.59 -15.33 11.72
CA GLU A 105 33.82 -14.70 13.01
C GLU A 105 33.30 -13.25 13.12
N PRO A 106 33.49 -12.36 12.11
CA PRO A 106 32.89 -11.03 12.14
C PRO A 106 31.36 -11.07 12.16
N LEU A 107 30.77 -12.04 11.43
CA LEU A 107 29.33 -12.21 11.32
C LEU A 107 28.69 -12.61 12.65
N LYS A 108 29.38 -13.43 13.46
CA LYS A 108 28.87 -13.85 14.77
C LYS A 108 28.56 -12.68 15.69
N ARG A 109 29.42 -11.66 15.73
CA ARG A 109 29.23 -10.48 16.59
C ARG A 109 28.01 -9.66 16.16
N TYR A 110 27.83 -9.49 14.85
CA TYR A 110 26.68 -8.79 14.30
C TYR A 110 25.37 -9.54 14.56
N CYS A 111 25.37 -10.85 14.27
CA CYS A 111 24.17 -11.68 14.39
C CYS A 111 23.62 -11.80 15.81
N CYS A 112 24.42 -11.57 16.86
CA CYS A 112 23.96 -11.52 18.24
C CYS A 112 22.79 -10.54 18.47
N TYR A 113 22.68 -9.50 17.65
CA TYR A 113 21.62 -8.49 17.72
C TYR A 113 20.56 -8.65 16.62
N THR A 114 20.76 -9.60 15.69
CA THR A 114 19.86 -9.79 14.55
C THR A 114 18.62 -10.56 14.99
N ARG A 115 17.45 -9.92 14.83
CA ARG A 115 16.13 -10.54 15.03
C ARG A 115 15.35 -10.73 13.74
N LEU A 116 15.80 -10.11 12.66
CA LEU A 116 15.18 -10.09 11.35
C LEU A 116 16.11 -10.68 10.30
N LEU A 117 15.65 -11.68 9.56
CA LEU A 117 16.23 -12.12 8.29
C LEU A 117 15.41 -11.50 7.16
N TYR A 118 16.03 -10.63 6.35
CA TYR A 118 15.39 -10.01 5.19
C TYR A 118 16.15 -10.35 3.92
N LEU A 119 15.46 -10.90 2.92
CA LEU A 119 16.02 -11.17 1.60
C LEU A 119 14.99 -10.85 0.52
N GLN A 120 15.34 -9.97 -0.41
CA GLN A 120 14.46 -9.59 -1.51
C GLN A 120 15.19 -9.79 -2.84
N GLU A 121 14.54 -10.48 -3.77
CA GLU A 121 14.92 -10.47 -5.17
C GLU A 121 14.49 -9.12 -5.77
N LEU A 122 15.47 -8.32 -6.19
CA LEU A 122 15.19 -7.05 -6.85
C LEU A 122 14.48 -7.33 -8.18
N ASN A 123 13.35 -6.65 -8.41
CA ASN A 123 12.55 -6.72 -9.64
C ASN A 123 13.28 -6.01 -10.81
N THR A 124 14.44 -6.53 -11.17
CA THR A 124 15.16 -6.15 -12.38
C THR A 124 15.29 -7.41 -13.22
N TYR A 125 14.93 -7.36 -14.50
CA TYR A 125 15.07 -8.46 -15.47
C TYR A 125 16.53 -8.92 -15.70
N SER A 126 17.47 -8.50 -14.86
CA SER A 126 18.86 -8.91 -14.90
C SER A 126 19.03 -10.34 -14.37
N ARG A 127 19.59 -11.21 -15.21
CA ARG A 127 20.01 -12.57 -14.79
C ARG A 127 20.97 -12.55 -13.60
N ASN A 128 21.67 -11.44 -13.34
CA ASN A 128 22.61 -11.34 -12.23
C ASN A 128 21.91 -11.16 -10.87
N THR A 129 20.80 -10.42 -10.79
CA THR A 129 20.07 -10.25 -9.52
C THR A 129 19.43 -11.56 -9.08
N ALA A 130 18.82 -12.27 -10.03
CA ALA A 130 18.32 -13.63 -9.87
C ALA A 130 19.37 -14.60 -9.27
N ARG A 131 20.57 -14.60 -9.86
CA ARG A 131 21.70 -15.43 -9.40
C ARG A 131 22.16 -15.08 -7.99
N ASN A 132 22.24 -13.78 -7.67
CA ASN A 132 22.65 -13.33 -6.34
C ASN A 132 21.64 -13.72 -5.26
N PHE A 133 20.34 -13.61 -5.56
CA PHE A 133 19.28 -14.06 -4.66
C PHE A 133 19.35 -15.57 -4.39
N LEU A 134 19.50 -16.38 -5.45
CA LEU A 134 19.67 -17.83 -5.32
C LEU A 134 20.93 -18.21 -4.54
N PHE A 135 22.01 -17.47 -4.75
CA PHE A 135 23.25 -17.65 -4.00
C PHE A 135 23.03 -17.37 -2.52
N ALA A 136 22.41 -16.24 -2.17
CA ALA A 136 22.12 -15.89 -0.79
C ALA A 136 21.25 -16.96 -0.12
N LEU A 137 20.17 -17.41 -0.78
CA LEU A 137 19.32 -18.50 -0.29
C LEU A 137 20.12 -19.79 -0.02
N ALA A 138 21.02 -20.19 -0.94
CA ALA A 138 21.78 -21.42 -0.80
C ALA A 138 22.78 -21.41 0.38
N VAL A 139 23.24 -20.23 0.80
CA VAL A 139 24.22 -20.06 1.89
C VAL A 139 23.54 -20.00 3.27
N LEU A 140 22.24 -19.68 3.34
CA LEU A 140 21.51 -19.52 4.60
C LEU A 140 21.64 -20.73 5.57
N PRO A 141 21.49 -21.99 5.13
CA PRO A 141 21.66 -23.13 6.04
C PRO A 141 23.06 -23.23 6.65
N GLN A 142 24.11 -22.88 5.89
CA GLN A 142 25.48 -22.90 6.38
C GLN A 142 25.73 -21.80 7.41
N LEU A 143 25.16 -20.61 7.18
CA LEU A 143 25.23 -19.49 8.12
C LEU A 143 24.55 -19.85 9.44
N HIS A 144 23.34 -20.40 9.35
CA HIS A 144 22.60 -20.88 10.52
C HIS A 144 23.44 -21.87 11.33
N ALA A 145 24.03 -22.88 10.67
CA ALA A 145 24.84 -23.89 11.36
C ALA A 145 26.12 -23.34 12.04
N LYS A 146 26.68 -22.23 11.55
CA LYS A 146 27.95 -21.66 12.05
C LYS A 146 27.78 -20.51 13.02
N ILE A 147 26.61 -19.86 13.02
CA ILE A 147 26.35 -18.65 13.78
C ILE A 147 25.17 -18.91 14.72
N PRO A 148 25.44 -19.32 15.98
CA PRO A 148 24.38 -19.69 16.93
C PRO A 148 23.35 -18.59 17.17
N ALA A 149 23.74 -17.33 17.05
CA ALA A 149 22.83 -16.20 17.20
C ALA A 149 21.67 -16.21 16.18
N LEU A 150 21.87 -16.80 14.99
CA LEU A 150 20.83 -16.94 13.97
C LEU A 150 19.73 -17.94 14.36
N HIS A 151 19.97 -18.79 15.36
CA HIS A 151 18.94 -19.68 15.91
C HIS A 151 17.81 -18.90 16.59
N HIS A 152 18.07 -17.63 16.95
CA HIS A 152 17.15 -16.75 17.66
C HIS A 152 16.51 -15.68 16.77
N ILE A 153 16.40 -15.95 15.47
CA ILE A 153 15.67 -15.09 14.54
C ILE A 153 14.17 -15.23 14.83
N SER A 154 13.53 -14.11 15.17
CA SER A 154 12.09 -14.07 15.45
C SER A 154 11.26 -13.61 14.25
N ARG A 155 11.89 -13.02 13.21
CA ARG A 155 11.21 -12.55 12.01
C ARG A 155 11.96 -12.91 10.74
N ILE A 156 11.23 -13.43 9.75
CA ILE A 156 11.75 -13.75 8.42
C ILE A 156 10.92 -13.00 7.38
N VAL A 157 11.60 -12.40 6.40
CA VAL A 157 10.98 -11.73 5.25
C VAL A 157 11.76 -12.15 4.00
N ILE A 158 11.12 -12.92 3.13
CA ILE A 158 11.70 -13.37 1.86
C ILE A 158 10.77 -12.94 0.73
N PHE A 159 11.26 -12.18 -0.23
CA PHE A 159 10.53 -11.81 -1.44
C PHE A 159 11.20 -12.43 -2.66
N ASN A 160 10.66 -13.54 -3.14
CA ASN A 160 11.02 -14.17 -4.41
C ASN A 160 10.13 -13.61 -5.52
N VAL A 161 10.71 -13.23 -6.65
CA VAL A 161 9.96 -12.73 -7.81
C VAL A 161 9.94 -13.81 -8.89
N HIS A 162 11.09 -14.37 -9.25
CA HIS A 162 11.21 -15.28 -10.39
C HIS A 162 12.18 -16.46 -10.19
N SER A 163 13.10 -16.36 -9.22
CA SER A 163 14.32 -17.17 -9.31
C SER A 163 14.30 -18.49 -8.55
N ALA A 164 13.73 -18.52 -7.35
CA ALA A 164 13.77 -19.71 -6.51
C ALA A 164 12.64 -20.68 -6.82
N SER A 165 12.94 -21.99 -6.70
CA SER A 165 11.92 -23.04 -6.62
C SER A 165 11.41 -23.22 -5.19
N ALA A 166 10.23 -23.84 -5.04
CA ALA A 166 9.67 -24.13 -3.72
C ALA A 166 10.60 -25.04 -2.89
N ALA A 167 11.22 -26.03 -3.53
CA ALA A 167 12.23 -26.90 -2.90
C ALA A 167 13.44 -26.10 -2.39
N SER A 168 13.90 -25.10 -3.16
CA SER A 168 15.03 -24.25 -2.77
C SER A 168 14.68 -23.39 -1.55
N LEU A 169 13.50 -22.77 -1.54
CA LEU A 169 12.99 -22.01 -0.40
C LEU A 169 12.83 -22.89 0.85
N THR A 170 12.24 -24.08 0.68
CA THR A 170 12.06 -25.05 1.76
C THR A 170 13.41 -25.43 2.39
N THR A 171 14.40 -25.77 1.55
CA THR A 171 15.73 -26.17 2.01
C THR A 171 16.45 -25.02 2.71
N ALA A 172 16.39 -23.81 2.15
CA ALA A 172 17.05 -22.64 2.68
C ALA A 172 16.48 -22.21 4.04
N LEU A 173 15.16 -22.25 4.20
CA LEU A 173 14.47 -21.75 5.39
C LEU A 173 14.30 -22.78 6.50
N SER A 174 14.29 -24.08 6.18
CA SER A 174 14.08 -25.15 7.16
C SER A 174 14.92 -25.03 8.45
N PRO A 175 16.21 -24.64 8.42
CA PRO A 175 16.99 -24.45 9.65
C PRO A 175 16.43 -23.37 10.58
N PHE A 176 15.86 -22.30 10.02
CA PHE A 176 15.34 -21.14 10.74
C PHE A 176 13.91 -21.33 11.26
N LEU A 177 13.23 -22.41 10.86
CA LEU A 177 11.89 -22.73 11.34
C LEU A 177 11.98 -23.34 12.73
N GLY A 178 11.59 -22.59 13.75
CA GLY A 178 11.62 -23.03 15.14
C GLY A 178 10.61 -22.29 16.00
N GLN A 179 10.54 -22.67 17.27
CA GLN A 179 9.57 -22.11 18.22
C GLN A 179 9.79 -20.62 18.52
N GLU A 180 10.96 -20.06 18.20
CA GLU A 180 11.25 -18.65 18.41
C GLU A 180 10.74 -17.75 17.27
N LEU A 181 10.36 -18.33 16.13
CA LEU A 181 9.86 -17.60 14.98
C LEU A 181 8.44 -17.08 15.27
N GLN A 182 8.30 -15.75 15.34
CA GLN A 182 7.05 -15.05 15.61
C GLN A 182 6.41 -14.48 14.35
N SER A 183 7.19 -14.19 13.30
CA SER A 183 6.68 -13.57 12.08
C SER A 183 7.38 -14.10 10.84
N ILE A 184 6.60 -14.41 9.80
CA ILE A 184 7.12 -14.81 8.49
C ILE A 184 6.37 -14.09 7.37
N SER A 185 7.10 -13.48 6.45
CA SER A 185 6.57 -12.85 5.22
C SER A 185 7.23 -13.51 4.00
N LEU A 186 6.41 -14.01 3.08
CA LEU A 186 6.85 -14.76 1.91
C LEU A 186 6.23 -14.19 0.64
N GLY A 187 7.00 -13.47 -0.17
CA GLY A 187 6.71 -13.24 -1.57
C GLY A 187 7.09 -14.47 -2.37
N LEU A 188 6.11 -15.15 -2.96
CA LEU A 188 6.31 -16.40 -3.67
C LEU A 188 6.59 -16.20 -5.17
N GLY A 189 6.21 -15.07 -5.75
CA GLY A 189 6.53 -14.77 -7.13
C GLY A 189 5.95 -15.78 -8.11
N ARG A 190 6.69 -16.10 -9.18
CA ARG A 190 6.28 -17.03 -10.25
C ARG A 190 6.67 -18.48 -9.97
N LEU A 191 6.41 -18.97 -8.75
CA LEU A 191 6.63 -20.39 -8.44
C LEU A 191 5.77 -21.28 -9.33
N GLN A 192 6.38 -22.29 -9.94
CA GLN A 192 5.69 -23.29 -10.77
C GLN A 192 4.90 -24.31 -9.93
N GLU A 193 5.27 -24.49 -8.66
CA GLU A 193 4.67 -25.47 -7.76
C GLU A 193 4.32 -24.82 -6.41
N THR A 194 3.24 -25.29 -5.79
CA THR A 194 2.84 -24.87 -4.45
C THR A 194 3.90 -25.29 -3.42
N PRO A 195 4.40 -24.40 -2.55
CA PRO A 195 5.43 -24.72 -1.57
C PRO A 195 4.90 -25.48 -0.35
N THR A 196 4.15 -26.58 -0.59
CA THR A 196 3.48 -27.40 0.42
C THR A 196 4.43 -27.92 1.50
N ALA A 197 5.65 -28.30 1.13
CA ALA A 197 6.66 -28.77 2.08
C ALA A 197 7.13 -27.66 3.03
N LEU A 198 7.26 -26.43 2.53
CA LEU A 198 7.59 -25.25 3.34
C LEU A 198 6.44 -24.92 4.29
N PHE A 199 5.20 -24.85 3.78
CA PHE A 199 4.03 -24.57 4.62
C PHE A 199 3.81 -25.63 5.71
N ARG A 200 4.02 -26.91 5.37
CA ARG A 200 4.02 -28.01 6.37
C ARG A 200 5.09 -27.78 7.44
N ALA A 201 6.33 -27.50 7.03
CA ALA A 201 7.41 -27.26 7.98
C ALA A 201 7.16 -26.04 8.87
N ILE A 202 6.53 -24.98 8.35
CA ILE A 202 6.10 -23.82 9.14
C ILE A 202 5.08 -24.25 10.19
N GLY A 203 3.99 -24.92 9.76
CA GLY A 203 2.94 -25.38 10.67
C GLY A 203 3.46 -26.30 11.77
N GLU A 204 4.30 -27.27 11.42
CA GLU A 204 4.79 -28.28 12.36
C GLU A 204 5.84 -27.74 13.35
N ARG A 205 6.61 -26.70 12.98
CA ARG A 205 7.79 -26.26 13.76
C ARG A 205 7.64 -24.88 14.39
N CYS A 206 6.71 -24.06 13.92
CA CYS A 206 6.55 -22.67 14.34
C CYS A 206 5.26 -22.49 15.15
N SER A 207 5.12 -23.22 16.26
CA SER A 207 3.93 -23.16 17.11
C SER A 207 3.68 -21.78 17.74
N SER A 208 4.73 -20.95 17.84
CA SER A 208 4.67 -19.58 18.40
C SER A 208 4.47 -18.50 17.33
N LEU A 209 4.18 -18.89 16.08
CA LEU A 209 4.00 -17.94 14.99
C LEU A 209 2.77 -17.08 15.26
N LEU A 210 2.97 -15.76 15.27
CA LEU A 210 1.94 -14.74 15.51
C LEU A 210 1.50 -14.06 14.23
N HIS A 211 2.41 -13.90 13.26
CA HIS A 211 2.13 -13.18 12.02
C HIS A 211 2.58 -13.99 10.81
N ILE A 212 1.69 -14.12 9.84
CA ILE A 212 2.03 -14.67 8.53
C ILE A 212 1.58 -13.72 7.43
N HIS A 213 2.49 -13.46 6.50
CA HIS A 213 2.22 -12.76 5.26
C HIS A 213 2.65 -13.64 4.08
N VAL A 214 1.74 -13.87 3.13
CA VAL A 214 2.03 -14.63 1.91
C VAL A 214 1.53 -13.82 0.71
N ASP A 215 2.45 -13.50 -0.20
CA ASP A 215 2.14 -12.84 -1.45
C ASP A 215 2.27 -13.84 -2.61
N CYS A 216 1.12 -14.16 -3.21
CA CYS A 216 0.97 -15.13 -4.29
C CYS A 216 0.62 -14.45 -5.63
N THR A 217 0.92 -13.16 -5.81
CA THR A 217 0.50 -12.34 -6.99
C THR A 217 0.62 -13.07 -8.32
N TYR A 218 1.75 -13.75 -8.55
CA TYR A 218 2.06 -14.37 -9.83
C TYR A 218 1.93 -15.90 -9.86
N MET A 219 1.29 -16.51 -8.86
CA MET A 219 1.01 -17.95 -8.86
C MET A 219 -0.28 -18.25 -9.62
N GLN A 220 -0.38 -19.43 -10.25
CA GLN A 220 -1.56 -19.83 -11.05
C GLN A 220 -2.56 -20.69 -10.27
N ASP A 221 -2.10 -21.51 -9.32
CA ASP A 221 -2.94 -22.46 -8.58
C ASP A 221 -3.22 -21.98 -7.14
N TRP A 222 -4.04 -20.92 -7.03
CA TRP A 222 -4.42 -20.35 -5.73
C TRP A 222 -5.20 -21.34 -4.86
N GLY A 223 -5.99 -22.24 -5.46
CA GLY A 223 -6.75 -23.25 -4.73
C GLY A 223 -5.84 -24.24 -4.00
N ALA A 224 -4.75 -24.69 -4.64
CA ALA A 224 -3.76 -25.54 -3.99
C ALA A 224 -3.01 -24.81 -2.85
N ILE A 225 -2.70 -23.52 -3.02
CA ILE A 225 -2.07 -22.70 -1.97
C ILE A 225 -2.99 -22.57 -0.77
N SER A 226 -4.25 -22.16 -0.99
CA SER A 226 -5.28 -22.06 0.04
C SER A 226 -5.43 -23.36 0.82
N ARG A 227 -5.60 -24.49 0.10
CA ARG A 227 -5.73 -25.81 0.73
C ARG A 227 -4.48 -26.15 1.55
N SER A 228 -3.30 -25.88 1.02
CA SER A 228 -2.06 -26.15 1.73
C SER A 228 -1.94 -25.33 3.01
N LEU A 229 -2.26 -24.03 2.99
CA LEU A 229 -2.27 -23.17 4.18
C LEU A 229 -3.28 -23.66 5.23
N CYS A 230 -4.50 -24.04 4.81
CA CYS A 230 -5.52 -24.62 5.67
C CYS A 230 -5.06 -25.91 6.35
N GLU A 231 -4.51 -26.85 5.58
CA GLU A 231 -4.10 -28.17 6.07
C GLU A 231 -2.82 -28.15 6.91
N THR A 232 -2.05 -27.06 6.83
CA THR A 232 -0.77 -26.91 7.50
C THR A 232 -0.76 -25.72 8.45
N VAL A 233 -0.35 -24.54 8.00
CA VAL A 233 -0.07 -23.38 8.86
C VAL A 233 -1.25 -23.03 9.75
N TRP A 234 -2.46 -22.83 9.20
CA TRP A 234 -3.60 -22.40 10.01
C TRP A 234 -4.14 -23.49 10.92
N LYS A 235 -3.88 -24.77 10.60
CA LYS A 235 -4.24 -25.90 11.47
C LYS A 235 -3.33 -26.01 12.69
N TYR A 236 -2.04 -25.73 12.54
CA TYR A 236 -1.05 -25.97 13.60
C TYR A 236 -0.62 -24.69 14.34
N CYS A 237 -0.64 -23.52 13.70
CA CYS A 237 -0.27 -22.23 14.29
C CYS A 237 -1.52 -21.54 14.89
N VAL A 238 -2.13 -22.13 15.91
CA VAL A 238 -3.37 -21.62 16.52
C VAL A 238 -3.23 -20.26 17.21
N GLY A 239 -2.01 -19.83 17.52
CA GLY A 239 -1.71 -18.52 18.14
C GLY A 239 -1.56 -17.36 17.15
N LEU A 240 -1.88 -17.57 15.87
CA LEU A 240 -1.83 -16.53 14.84
C LEU A 240 -2.76 -15.36 15.19
N LYS A 241 -2.19 -14.16 15.15
CA LYS A 241 -2.86 -12.87 15.35
C LYS A 241 -3.12 -12.13 14.05
N THR A 242 -2.19 -12.24 13.09
CA THR A 242 -2.29 -11.53 11.82
C THR A 242 -2.08 -12.51 10.67
N VAL A 243 -3.04 -12.54 9.76
CA VAL A 243 -2.95 -13.30 8.51
C VAL A 243 -3.13 -12.31 7.36
N GLN A 244 -2.07 -12.13 6.59
CA GLN A 244 -2.09 -11.32 5.38
C GLN A 244 -1.82 -12.25 4.19
N VAL A 245 -2.79 -12.42 3.30
CA VAL A 245 -2.62 -13.26 2.13
C VAL A 245 -3.12 -12.54 0.90
N HIS A 246 -2.19 -12.17 0.04
CA HIS A 246 -2.53 -11.64 -1.26
C HIS A 246 -2.70 -12.82 -2.21
N PHE A 247 -3.83 -12.86 -2.93
CA PHE A 247 -4.12 -13.83 -4.00
C PHE A 247 -4.29 -15.26 -3.52
N ILE A 248 -5.43 -15.53 -2.88
CA ILE A 248 -5.88 -16.89 -2.59
C ILE A 248 -7.30 -17.13 -3.10
N ASP A 249 -7.62 -18.41 -3.25
CA ASP A 249 -9.01 -18.82 -3.38
C ASP A 249 -9.70 -18.61 -2.03
N HIS A 250 -10.81 -17.88 -2.03
CA HIS A 250 -11.56 -17.45 -0.85
C HIS A 250 -12.74 -18.39 -0.54
N GLY A 251 -12.60 -19.66 -0.88
CA GLY A 251 -13.65 -20.66 -0.67
C GLY A 251 -14.04 -20.83 0.82
N PRO A 252 -15.20 -21.46 1.09
CA PRO A 252 -15.70 -21.71 2.45
C PRO A 252 -14.70 -22.38 3.39
N GLU A 253 -13.84 -23.25 2.87
CA GLU A 253 -12.84 -23.97 3.65
C GLU A 253 -11.77 -23.03 4.24
N VAL A 254 -11.34 -22.04 3.46
CA VAL A 254 -10.39 -21.01 3.91
C VAL A 254 -10.99 -20.19 5.02
N TRP A 255 -12.22 -19.71 4.82
CA TRP A 255 -12.89 -18.89 5.83
C TRP A 255 -13.18 -19.68 7.12
N LYS A 256 -13.53 -20.96 6.99
CA LYS A 256 -13.69 -21.89 8.12
C LYS A 256 -12.37 -22.10 8.87
N ALA A 257 -11.24 -22.22 8.17
CA ALA A 257 -9.93 -22.37 8.80
C ALA A 257 -9.52 -21.09 9.55
N LEU A 258 -9.69 -19.92 8.94
CA LEU A 258 -9.37 -18.63 9.57
C LEU A 258 -10.25 -18.36 10.79
N SER A 259 -11.56 -18.60 10.70
CA SER A 259 -12.49 -18.39 11.82
C SER A 259 -12.25 -19.33 13.01
N ALA A 260 -11.54 -20.45 12.79
CA ALA A 260 -11.13 -21.36 13.85
C ALA A 260 -9.90 -20.86 14.64
N LEU A 261 -9.23 -19.78 14.21
CA LEU A 261 -8.10 -19.18 14.91
C LEU A 261 -8.61 -18.26 16.05
N PRO A 262 -8.46 -18.66 17.33
CA PRO A 262 -9.07 -17.95 18.46
C PRO A 262 -8.43 -16.59 18.76
N ASP A 263 -7.16 -16.42 18.38
CA ASP A 263 -6.37 -15.23 18.66
C ASP A 263 -6.24 -14.28 17.46
N LEU A 264 -6.96 -14.55 16.37
CA LEU A 264 -6.87 -13.75 15.15
C LEU A 264 -7.45 -12.35 15.36
N GLU A 265 -6.59 -11.35 15.21
CA GLU A 265 -6.88 -9.92 15.37
C GLU A 265 -6.98 -9.19 14.01
N GLU A 266 -6.27 -9.66 12.98
CA GLU A 266 -6.20 -9.02 11.67
C GLU A 266 -6.20 -10.04 10.52
N VAL A 267 -7.05 -9.77 9.53
CA VAL A 267 -7.09 -10.49 8.25
C VAL A 267 -6.99 -9.46 7.12
N ASP A 268 -5.95 -9.56 6.30
CA ASP A 268 -5.82 -8.83 5.03
C ASP A 268 -5.80 -9.84 3.88
N CYS A 269 -6.77 -9.74 2.99
CA CYS A 269 -6.96 -10.62 1.87
C CYS A 269 -7.12 -9.80 0.60
N THR A 270 -6.45 -10.23 -0.48
CA THR A 270 -6.67 -9.67 -1.82
C THR A 270 -7.28 -10.74 -2.73
N ALA A 271 -8.42 -10.43 -3.35
CA ALA A 271 -9.16 -11.31 -4.25
C ALA A 271 -8.93 -10.94 -5.71
N ARG A 272 -8.64 -11.94 -6.57
CA ARG A 272 -8.58 -11.79 -8.04
C ARG A 272 -9.83 -12.33 -8.74
N ARG A 273 -10.75 -12.96 -8.01
CA ARG A 273 -12.02 -13.50 -8.52
C ARG A 273 -13.15 -13.22 -7.53
N ASN A 274 -14.37 -13.19 -8.05
CA ASN A 274 -15.59 -13.04 -7.26
C ASN A 274 -15.67 -14.07 -6.13
N VAL A 275 -15.97 -13.57 -4.92
CA VAL A 275 -16.20 -14.40 -3.74
C VAL A 275 -17.69 -14.75 -3.68
N SER A 276 -18.19 -15.54 -4.64
CA SER A 276 -19.62 -15.84 -4.74
C SER A 276 -20.09 -17.01 -3.85
N ALA A 277 -19.16 -17.74 -3.23
CA ALA A 277 -19.44 -19.07 -2.67
C ALA A 277 -19.27 -19.20 -1.14
N ILE A 278 -18.97 -18.13 -0.39
CA ILE A 278 -18.91 -18.25 1.08
C ILE A 278 -20.34 -18.25 1.63
N GLN A 279 -20.92 -19.44 1.77
CA GLN A 279 -22.20 -19.57 2.43
C GLN A 279 -22.06 -19.18 3.91
N PRO A 280 -23.07 -18.54 4.52
CA PRO A 280 -23.14 -18.38 5.96
C PRO A 280 -23.33 -19.78 6.58
N VAL A 281 -22.22 -20.43 6.92
CA VAL A 281 -22.24 -21.75 7.59
C VAL A 281 -22.54 -21.60 9.09
N VAL A 282 -22.63 -20.38 9.59
CA VAL A 282 -22.71 -20.13 11.04
C VAL A 282 -24.15 -20.28 11.51
N PRO A 283 -24.45 -21.19 12.45
CA PRO A 283 -25.71 -21.18 13.17
C PRO A 283 -25.86 -19.84 13.90
N ASP A 284 -27.05 -19.24 13.84
CA ASP A 284 -27.35 -17.96 14.50
C ASP A 284 -26.77 -17.91 15.93
N GLY A 285 -25.87 -16.96 16.19
CA GLY A 285 -25.41 -16.59 17.53
C GLY A 285 -24.01 -17.07 17.97
N LEU A 286 -23.25 -17.84 17.17
CA LEU A 286 -21.85 -18.15 17.51
C LEU A 286 -20.89 -17.04 17.04
N LEU A 287 -20.01 -16.59 17.94
CA LEU A 287 -18.95 -15.64 17.62
C LEU A 287 -17.98 -16.26 16.60
N VAL A 288 -17.88 -15.62 15.43
CA VAL A 288 -16.98 -16.03 14.35
C VAL A 288 -15.89 -14.98 14.31
N PHE A 289 -14.68 -15.35 14.75
CA PHE A 289 -13.58 -14.44 15.07
C PHE A 289 -13.79 -13.61 16.35
N PRO A 290 -13.62 -14.20 17.55
CA PRO A 290 -13.88 -13.51 18.81
C PRO A 290 -12.97 -12.29 19.07
N LYS A 291 -11.80 -12.21 18.42
CA LYS A 291 -10.81 -11.14 18.62
C LYS A 291 -10.50 -10.30 17.39
N LEU A 292 -11.17 -10.51 16.26
CA LEU A 292 -10.88 -9.79 15.02
C LEU A 292 -11.21 -8.31 15.13
N ARG A 293 -10.22 -7.47 14.83
CA ARG A 293 -10.29 -6.01 14.89
C ARG A 293 -10.21 -5.39 13.50
N VAL A 294 -9.52 -6.05 12.59
CA VAL A 294 -9.27 -5.54 11.24
C VAL A 294 -9.61 -6.63 10.22
N LEU A 295 -10.53 -6.32 9.32
CA LEU A 295 -10.81 -7.12 8.14
C LEU A 295 -10.63 -6.26 6.89
N THR A 296 -9.64 -6.60 6.09
CA THR A 296 -9.39 -5.99 4.78
C THR A 296 -9.57 -7.05 3.70
N ALA A 297 -10.53 -6.84 2.80
CA ALA A 297 -10.84 -7.72 1.70
C ALA A 297 -10.87 -6.93 0.39
N ARG A 298 -9.69 -6.70 -0.18
CA ARG A 298 -9.52 -5.88 -1.38
C ARG A 298 -9.73 -6.69 -2.64
N ARG A 299 -10.25 -6.06 -3.68
CA ARG A 299 -10.02 -6.56 -5.04
C ARG A 299 -8.57 -6.30 -5.44
N TYR A 300 -8.01 -7.21 -6.20
CA TYR A 300 -6.82 -6.91 -6.96
C TYR A 300 -7.19 -6.11 -8.20
N GLN A 301 -6.37 -5.12 -8.51
CA GLN A 301 -6.49 -4.31 -9.71
C GLN A 301 -5.17 -4.49 -10.48
N GLU A 302 -5.19 -5.33 -11.51
CA GLU A 302 -4.09 -5.45 -12.45
C GLU A 302 -4.30 -4.39 -13.53
N GLU A 303 -3.35 -3.45 -13.67
CA GLU A 303 -3.46 -2.28 -14.56
C GLU A 303 -3.49 -2.65 -16.06
N GLU A 304 -2.99 -3.83 -16.43
CA GLU A 304 -2.82 -4.25 -17.83
C GLU A 304 -3.91 -5.22 -18.34
N GLU A 305 -4.73 -5.81 -17.47
CA GLU A 305 -5.82 -6.72 -17.89
C GLU A 305 -7.14 -5.93 -18.03
N PHE A 306 -7.25 -5.13 -19.10
CA PHE A 306 -8.48 -4.44 -19.51
C PHE A 306 -9.68 -5.38 -19.80
N GLU A 307 -9.48 -6.71 -19.75
CA GLU A 307 -10.44 -7.72 -20.19
C GLU A 307 -11.03 -8.58 -19.06
N ILE A 308 -10.72 -8.34 -17.78
CA ILE A 308 -11.49 -9.02 -16.72
C ILE A 308 -12.86 -8.35 -16.61
N GLU A 309 -13.80 -8.83 -17.43
CA GLU A 309 -15.23 -8.50 -17.38
C GLU A 309 -15.83 -8.96 -16.04
N GLY A 310 -15.78 -8.10 -15.03
CA GLY A 310 -16.53 -8.30 -13.79
C GLY A 310 -15.89 -7.62 -12.58
N THR A 311 -16.69 -6.83 -11.86
CA THR A 311 -16.31 -6.29 -10.55
C THR A 311 -16.10 -7.43 -9.57
N ILE A 312 -14.88 -7.58 -9.04
CA ILE A 312 -14.58 -8.55 -7.99
C ILE A 312 -15.34 -8.17 -6.71
N ASP A 313 -16.36 -8.95 -6.38
CA ASP A 313 -17.16 -8.79 -5.18
C ASP A 313 -16.52 -9.53 -4.00
N THR A 314 -16.16 -8.78 -2.96
CA THR A 314 -15.68 -9.32 -1.68
C THR A 314 -16.69 -9.09 -0.55
N SER A 315 -17.87 -8.54 -0.84
CA SER A 315 -18.92 -8.27 0.14
C SER A 315 -19.45 -9.52 0.83
N ALA A 316 -19.26 -10.70 0.23
CA ALA A 316 -19.61 -11.98 0.84
C ALA A 316 -18.92 -12.23 2.20
N PHE A 317 -17.79 -11.57 2.49
CA PHE A 317 -17.14 -11.65 3.81
C PHE A 317 -17.93 -10.94 4.92
N VAL A 318 -18.69 -9.90 4.59
CA VAL A 318 -19.43 -9.09 5.57
C VAL A 318 -20.48 -9.94 6.33
N PRO A 319 -21.43 -10.65 5.67
CA PRO A 319 -22.45 -11.42 6.37
C PRO A 319 -21.89 -12.63 7.14
N VAL A 320 -20.70 -13.13 6.78
CA VAL A 320 -20.07 -14.32 7.38
C VAL A 320 -19.00 -13.98 8.43
N THR A 321 -18.82 -12.69 8.73
CA THR A 321 -17.93 -12.20 9.80
C THR A 321 -18.75 -11.72 10.97
N PHE A 322 -18.43 -12.15 12.18
CA PHE A 322 -19.06 -11.62 13.39
C PHE A 322 -18.08 -11.52 14.55
N SER A 323 -17.41 -10.37 14.65
CA SER A 323 -16.53 -10.04 15.76
C SER A 323 -17.07 -8.85 16.56
N PRO A 324 -17.12 -8.91 17.91
CA PRO A 324 -17.56 -7.80 18.73
C PRO A 324 -16.49 -6.71 18.90
N LEU A 325 -15.29 -6.91 18.33
CA LEU A 325 -14.16 -5.99 18.43
C LEU A 325 -13.77 -5.36 17.09
N LEU A 326 -14.56 -5.60 16.03
CA LEU A 326 -14.23 -5.13 14.69
C LEU A 326 -14.22 -3.60 14.67
N ALA A 327 -13.04 -3.05 14.39
CA ALA A 327 -12.78 -1.62 14.36
C ALA A 327 -12.50 -1.10 12.95
N LYS A 328 -11.99 -1.96 12.06
CA LYS A 328 -11.71 -1.62 10.66
C LYS A 328 -12.30 -2.67 9.73
N LEU A 329 -13.02 -2.20 8.72
CA LEU A 329 -13.60 -3.03 7.68
C LEU A 329 -13.37 -2.41 6.29
N GLU A 330 -12.80 -3.18 5.39
CA GLU A 330 -12.59 -2.80 3.98
C GLU A 330 -13.08 -3.92 3.07
N PHE A 331 -13.95 -3.60 2.10
CA PHE A 331 -14.47 -4.57 1.13
C PHE A 331 -14.90 -3.92 -0.19
N THR A 332 -15.15 -4.75 -1.20
CA THR A 332 -15.61 -4.36 -2.53
C THR A 332 -17.01 -4.94 -2.79
N CYS A 333 -17.91 -4.13 -3.36
CA CYS A 333 -19.25 -4.53 -3.79
C CYS A 333 -19.36 -4.54 -5.31
N ALA A 334 -20.09 -5.51 -5.85
CA ALA A 334 -20.38 -5.59 -7.29
C ALA A 334 -21.31 -4.49 -7.81
N SER A 335 -22.15 -3.91 -6.94
CA SER A 335 -23.15 -2.91 -7.32
C SER A 335 -23.46 -1.94 -6.19
N GLY A 336 -24.15 -0.85 -6.52
CA GLY A 336 -24.64 0.12 -5.56
C GLY A 336 -25.64 -0.47 -4.56
N GLN A 337 -26.58 -1.27 -5.05
CA GLN A 337 -27.59 -1.93 -4.20
C GLN A 337 -26.91 -2.79 -3.13
N LYS A 338 -25.81 -3.47 -3.49
CA LYS A 338 -25.06 -4.30 -2.55
C LYS A 338 -24.41 -3.47 -1.45
N VAL A 339 -23.96 -2.25 -1.74
CA VAL A 339 -23.43 -1.32 -0.73
C VAL A 339 -24.48 -1.03 0.35
N PHE A 340 -25.73 -0.77 -0.03
CA PHE A 340 -26.80 -0.51 0.94
C PHE A 340 -27.15 -1.74 1.79
N GLU A 341 -27.20 -2.92 1.17
CA GLU A 341 -27.38 -4.19 1.88
C GLU A 341 -26.26 -4.41 2.91
N MET A 342 -25.00 -4.23 2.50
CA MET A 342 -23.86 -4.43 3.40
C MET A 342 -23.79 -3.38 4.48
N ALA A 343 -24.08 -2.11 4.17
CA ALA A 343 -24.16 -1.04 5.15
C ALA A 343 -25.17 -1.36 6.27
N ALA A 344 -26.28 -2.04 5.95
CA ALA A 344 -27.28 -2.42 6.96
C ALA A 344 -26.70 -3.44 7.94
N ILE A 345 -26.01 -4.45 7.41
CA ILE A 345 -25.33 -5.48 8.20
C ILE A 345 -24.22 -4.86 9.05
N VAL A 346 -23.44 -3.94 8.47
CA VAL A 346 -22.34 -3.27 9.16
C VAL A 346 -22.84 -2.46 10.36
N VAL A 347 -23.89 -1.67 10.16
CA VAL A 347 -24.53 -0.88 11.23
C VAL A 347 -25.11 -1.79 12.32
N ASP A 348 -25.82 -2.84 11.94
CA ASP A 348 -26.43 -3.79 12.88
C ASP A 348 -25.38 -4.46 13.78
N ARG A 349 -24.23 -4.86 13.20
CA ARG A 349 -23.23 -5.66 13.92
C ARG A 349 -22.16 -4.83 14.63
N TRP A 350 -21.80 -3.66 14.10
CA TRP A 350 -20.57 -2.95 14.49
C TRP A 350 -20.76 -1.44 14.73
N SER A 351 -21.99 -0.95 14.91
CA SER A 351 -22.25 0.45 15.26
C SER A 351 -21.43 0.98 16.45
N GLU A 352 -21.24 0.16 17.48
CA GLU A 352 -20.50 0.53 18.69
C GLU A 352 -18.96 0.45 18.53
N THR A 353 -18.45 -0.40 17.63
CA THR A 353 -17.02 -0.76 17.57
C THR A 353 -16.29 -0.28 16.33
N LEU A 354 -17.00 -0.09 15.21
CA LEU A 354 -16.38 0.32 13.96
C LEU A 354 -15.83 1.74 14.07
N ARG A 355 -14.64 1.95 13.51
CA ARG A 355 -13.90 3.22 13.48
C ARG A 355 -13.47 3.57 12.06
N GLU A 356 -13.11 2.57 11.25
CA GLU A 356 -12.72 2.75 9.85
C GLU A 356 -13.58 1.86 8.95
N LEU A 357 -14.18 2.46 7.92
CA LEU A 357 -14.98 1.78 6.92
C LEU A 357 -14.54 2.23 5.52
N ASP A 358 -14.12 1.27 4.70
CA ASP A 358 -13.75 1.48 3.29
C ASP A 358 -14.59 0.57 2.39
N ILE A 359 -15.29 1.18 1.42
CA ILE A 359 -16.16 0.46 0.49
C ILE A 359 -15.76 0.83 -0.94
N SER A 360 -15.26 -0.13 -1.70
CA SER A 360 -15.05 0.00 -3.14
C SER A 360 -16.25 -0.53 -3.91
N THR A 361 -16.68 0.13 -4.98
CA THR A 361 -17.89 -0.30 -5.69
C THR A 361 -17.93 0.20 -7.12
N VAL A 362 -18.36 -0.65 -8.05
CA VAL A 362 -18.62 -0.24 -9.44
C VAL A 362 -20.11 -0.03 -9.60
N TRP A 363 -20.52 1.20 -9.89
CA TRP A 363 -21.91 1.51 -10.14
C TRP A 363 -22.14 1.46 -11.66
N GLN A 364 -23.21 0.79 -12.06
CA GLN A 364 -23.64 0.80 -13.45
C GLN A 364 -24.47 2.07 -13.71
N ASP A 365 -24.35 2.67 -14.90
CA ASP A 365 -24.96 3.96 -15.24
C ASP A 365 -26.51 3.95 -15.12
N ASP A 366 -27.12 2.77 -15.23
CA ASP A 366 -28.56 2.52 -15.13
C ASP A 366 -29.08 2.39 -13.68
N GLU A 367 -28.20 2.24 -12.68
CA GLU A 367 -28.58 2.19 -11.25
C GLU A 367 -28.88 3.58 -10.64
N THR A 368 -28.73 4.65 -11.42
CA THR A 368 -28.84 6.06 -11.00
C THR A 368 -30.23 6.48 -10.50
N GLY A 369 -31.28 5.69 -10.72
CA GLY A 369 -32.67 6.08 -10.46
C GLY A 369 -33.20 5.88 -9.03
N SER A 370 -32.63 4.97 -8.23
CA SER A 370 -33.24 4.55 -6.95
C SER A 370 -32.38 4.76 -5.71
N LEU A 371 -31.06 4.87 -5.86
CA LEU A 371 -30.12 4.98 -4.75
C LEU A 371 -29.60 6.42 -4.64
N SER A 372 -29.71 7.03 -3.45
CA SER A 372 -29.19 8.39 -3.19
C SER A 372 -28.07 8.36 -2.14
N PHE A 373 -27.05 9.20 -2.30
CA PHE A 373 -25.92 9.28 -1.36
C PHE A 373 -26.42 9.67 0.00
N THR A 374 -27.35 10.61 0.04
CA THR A 374 -28.05 11.00 1.25
C THR A 374 -28.63 9.76 1.96
N ALA A 375 -29.28 8.85 1.26
CA ALA A 375 -29.81 7.63 1.88
C ALA A 375 -28.70 6.74 2.46
N LEU A 376 -27.59 6.54 1.72
CA LEU A 376 -26.45 5.76 2.21
C LEU A 376 -25.83 6.40 3.46
N ILE A 377 -25.59 7.71 3.44
CA ILE A 377 -25.03 8.44 4.57
C ILE A 377 -25.96 8.44 5.77
N LEU A 378 -27.28 8.61 5.57
CA LEU A 378 -28.25 8.53 6.66
C LEU A 378 -28.25 7.15 7.33
N GLN A 379 -27.99 6.09 6.57
CA GLN A 379 -27.84 4.74 7.12
C GLN A 379 -26.53 4.60 7.89
N LEU A 380 -25.40 5.04 7.30
CA LEU A 380 -24.09 4.98 7.95
C LEU A 380 -23.99 5.93 9.16
N TYR A 381 -24.82 6.97 9.25
CA TYR A 381 -24.90 7.90 10.39
C TYR A 381 -25.02 7.17 11.74
N LEU A 382 -25.57 5.96 11.71
CA LEU A 382 -25.70 5.06 12.85
C LEU A 382 -24.37 4.42 13.31
N LEU A 383 -23.23 4.84 12.75
CA LEU A 383 -21.87 4.50 13.16
C LEU A 383 -21.24 5.70 13.91
N PRO A 384 -21.62 5.99 15.16
CA PRO A 384 -21.29 7.25 15.84
C PRO A 384 -19.80 7.44 16.13
N HIS A 385 -18.99 6.38 16.02
CA HIS A 385 -17.58 6.39 16.37
C HIS A 385 -16.64 6.38 15.16
N LEU A 386 -17.18 6.57 13.95
CA LEU A 386 -16.37 6.56 12.74
C LEU A 386 -15.34 7.68 12.76
N THR A 387 -14.07 7.32 12.56
CA THR A 387 -12.93 8.22 12.40
C THR A 387 -12.36 8.17 10.97
N GLY A 388 -12.63 7.09 10.22
CA GLY A 388 -12.26 6.97 8.81
C GLY A 388 -13.41 6.47 7.94
N LEU A 389 -13.72 7.20 6.87
CA LEU A 389 -14.69 6.80 5.86
C LEU A 389 -14.08 6.88 4.46
N GLY A 390 -14.09 5.75 3.74
CA GLY A 390 -13.73 5.65 2.34
C GLY A 390 -14.88 5.06 1.51
N ILE A 391 -15.25 5.73 0.43
CA ILE A 391 -16.12 5.20 -0.63
C ILE A 391 -15.38 5.43 -1.95
N HIS A 392 -15.01 4.35 -2.61
CA HIS A 392 -14.08 4.37 -3.74
C HIS A 392 -14.76 3.87 -5.03
N ASP A 393 -14.15 4.21 -6.17
CA ASP A 393 -14.53 3.90 -7.55
C ASP A 393 -15.70 4.73 -8.11
N THR A 394 -16.34 4.24 -9.19
CA THR A 394 -17.30 4.96 -10.04
C THR A 394 -18.57 5.30 -9.28
N TYR A 395 -18.55 6.32 -8.44
CA TYR A 395 -19.65 6.67 -7.54
C TYR A 395 -20.64 7.65 -8.23
N PRO A 396 -21.94 7.32 -8.45
CA PRO A 396 -22.90 8.07 -9.27
C PRO A 396 -23.47 9.31 -8.57
N PHE A 397 -22.89 9.73 -7.46
CA PHE A 397 -23.52 10.76 -6.65
C PHE A 397 -22.84 12.09 -6.83
N THR A 398 -23.66 13.05 -7.23
CA THR A 398 -23.23 14.43 -7.30
C THR A 398 -23.32 15.08 -5.92
N LEU A 399 -22.22 15.03 -5.17
CA LEU A 399 -22.11 15.67 -3.85
C LEU A 399 -22.34 17.18 -3.95
N GLN A 400 -23.12 17.72 -3.01
CA GLN A 400 -23.34 19.16 -2.84
C GLN A 400 -22.78 19.64 -1.50
N ASP A 401 -22.55 20.96 -1.36
CA ASP A 401 -22.01 21.52 -0.12
C ASP A 401 -22.88 21.17 1.11
N SER A 402 -24.20 21.04 0.94
CA SER A 402 -25.12 20.62 2.01
C SER A 402 -24.92 19.17 2.46
N ASP A 403 -24.39 18.31 1.59
CA ASP A 403 -24.05 16.94 1.98
C ASP A 403 -22.82 16.94 2.88
N ILE A 404 -21.85 17.83 2.65
CA ILE A 404 -20.70 18.02 3.53
C ILE A 404 -21.14 18.51 4.90
N ASP A 405 -22.08 19.46 4.97
CA ASP A 405 -22.64 19.91 6.25
C ASP A 405 -23.19 18.71 7.05
N ARG A 406 -23.96 17.82 6.42
CA ARG A 406 -24.49 16.60 7.06
C ARG A 406 -23.39 15.62 7.48
N LEU A 407 -22.36 15.43 6.66
CA LEU A 407 -21.20 14.58 7.04
C LEU A 407 -20.55 15.11 8.31
N THR A 408 -20.35 16.42 8.41
CA THR A 408 -19.72 17.06 9.57
C THR A 408 -20.55 17.01 10.84
N GLU A 409 -21.87 16.97 10.70
CA GLU A 409 -22.78 16.73 11.83
C GLU A 409 -22.72 15.28 12.31
N ALA A 410 -22.60 14.32 11.37
CA ALA A 410 -22.59 12.89 11.65
C ALA A 410 -21.34 12.42 12.39
N TRP A 411 -20.17 12.84 11.90
CA TRP A 411 -18.89 12.29 12.34
C TRP A 411 -17.88 13.40 12.65
N PRO A 412 -18.08 14.16 13.75
CA PRO A 412 -17.26 15.32 14.07
C PRO A 412 -15.77 15.00 14.32
N ASN A 413 -15.42 13.72 14.49
CA ASN A 413 -14.07 13.26 14.80
C ASN A 413 -13.38 12.55 13.62
N LEU A 414 -13.83 12.77 12.36
CA LEU A 414 -13.16 12.18 11.21
C LEU A 414 -11.71 12.65 11.09
N THR A 415 -10.81 11.68 10.97
CA THR A 415 -9.40 11.86 10.65
C THR A 415 -9.08 11.49 9.20
N ARG A 416 -9.95 10.70 8.56
CA ARG A 416 -9.86 10.32 7.14
C ARG A 416 -11.22 10.38 6.45
N LEU A 417 -11.29 11.08 5.32
CA LEU A 417 -12.48 11.15 4.46
C LEU A 417 -12.06 10.96 3.01
N GLN A 418 -12.51 9.89 2.36
CA GLN A 418 -12.06 9.54 1.02
C GLN A 418 -13.23 9.19 0.11
N PHE A 419 -13.49 10.03 -0.88
CA PHE A 419 -14.41 9.82 -1.99
C PHE A 419 -13.61 9.91 -3.29
N SER A 420 -13.02 8.78 -3.69
CA SER A 420 -12.18 8.69 -4.89
C SER A 420 -12.90 7.93 -6.01
N THR A 421 -12.62 8.30 -7.26
CA THR A 421 -13.14 7.64 -8.46
C THR A 421 -12.00 7.23 -9.38
N ARG A 422 -12.26 6.27 -10.27
CA ARG A 422 -11.27 5.78 -11.25
C ARG A 422 -10.94 6.83 -12.31
N VAL A 423 -9.72 6.69 -12.84
CA VAL A 423 -9.12 7.51 -13.89
C VAL A 423 -9.94 7.53 -15.17
N SER A 424 -10.37 6.36 -15.60
CA SER A 424 -11.15 6.19 -16.83
C SER A 424 -12.50 6.91 -16.80
N SER A 425 -13.05 7.21 -15.62
CA SER A 425 -14.36 7.85 -15.45
C SER A 425 -14.30 9.39 -15.45
N TRP A 426 -13.12 10.00 -15.61
CA TRP A 426 -12.93 11.45 -15.44
C TRP A 426 -13.72 12.34 -16.40
N LYS A 427 -13.90 11.92 -17.66
CA LYS A 427 -14.52 12.76 -18.69
C LYS A 427 -16.01 13.05 -18.45
N LEU A 428 -16.66 12.26 -17.59
CA LEU A 428 -18.11 12.32 -17.39
C LEU A 428 -18.50 13.11 -16.13
N TRP A 429 -17.53 13.52 -15.32
CA TRP A 429 -17.79 14.00 -13.97
C TRP A 429 -17.44 15.48 -13.81
N THR A 430 -18.30 16.21 -13.09
CA THR A 430 -18.00 17.56 -12.63
C THR A 430 -18.48 17.67 -11.19
N SER A 431 -17.56 17.96 -10.28
CA SER A 431 -17.95 18.15 -8.88
C SER A 431 -18.91 19.33 -8.76
N ARG A 432 -19.95 19.20 -7.93
CA ARG A 432 -20.80 20.34 -7.51
C ARG A 432 -20.34 20.97 -6.21
N LEU A 433 -19.36 20.36 -5.54
CA LEU A 433 -18.76 20.90 -4.34
C LEU A 433 -17.96 22.15 -4.67
N THR A 434 -18.10 23.16 -3.84
CA THR A 434 -17.40 24.43 -3.99
C THR A 434 -16.31 24.57 -2.93
N ARG A 435 -15.56 25.67 -2.99
CA ARG A 435 -14.61 26.07 -1.95
C ARG A 435 -15.26 26.19 -0.55
N ARG A 436 -16.59 26.35 -0.46
CA ARG A 436 -17.33 26.28 0.82
C ARG A 436 -17.11 24.95 1.51
N SER A 437 -17.12 23.84 0.78
CA SER A 437 -16.95 22.51 1.35
C SER A 437 -15.61 22.38 2.07
N ILE A 438 -14.54 22.93 1.51
CA ILE A 438 -13.21 22.97 2.15
C ILE A 438 -13.24 23.77 3.44
N TYR A 439 -13.87 24.94 3.44
CA TYR A 439 -14.06 25.74 4.66
C TYR A 439 -14.82 24.95 5.73
N THR A 440 -15.93 24.31 5.37
CA THR A 440 -16.74 23.48 6.27
C THR A 440 -15.92 22.33 6.85
N LEU A 441 -15.18 21.58 6.01
CA LEU A 441 -14.33 20.48 6.43
C LEU A 441 -13.20 20.93 7.36
N ALA A 442 -12.47 22.00 7.00
CA ALA A 442 -11.38 22.53 7.82
C ALA A 442 -11.86 23.01 9.19
N LYS A 443 -13.10 23.54 9.26
CA LYS A 443 -13.72 23.95 10.52
C LYS A 443 -14.16 22.76 11.37
N ALA A 444 -14.75 21.74 10.74
CA ALA A 444 -15.31 20.60 11.45
C ALA A 444 -14.24 19.59 11.88
N TYR A 445 -13.21 19.38 11.06
CA TYR A 445 -12.24 18.30 11.22
C TYR A 445 -10.81 18.83 11.36
N PRO A 446 -10.44 19.49 12.47
CA PRO A 446 -9.05 19.93 12.69
C PRO A 446 -8.05 18.78 12.76
N GLY A 447 -8.53 17.54 12.98
CA GLY A 447 -7.73 16.31 13.04
C GLY A 447 -7.62 15.54 11.71
N LEU A 448 -8.15 16.06 10.60
CA LEU A 448 -8.14 15.37 9.31
C LEU A 448 -6.70 15.25 8.78
N HIS A 449 -6.22 14.04 8.52
CA HIS A 449 -4.88 13.77 7.99
C HIS A 449 -4.88 13.38 6.51
N SER A 450 -5.99 12.82 6.02
CA SER A 450 -6.16 12.40 4.63
C SER A 450 -7.54 12.77 4.12
N LEU A 451 -7.56 13.44 2.97
CA LEU A 451 -8.76 13.85 2.27
C LEU A 451 -8.70 13.31 0.84
N ALA A 452 -9.74 12.63 0.37
CA ALA A 452 -9.97 12.45 -1.05
C ALA A 452 -11.34 13.00 -1.41
N ILE A 453 -11.40 14.11 -2.16
CA ILE A 453 -12.66 14.70 -2.60
C ILE A 453 -12.39 15.66 -3.77
N SER A 454 -13.24 15.63 -4.78
CA SER A 454 -13.14 16.55 -5.92
C SER A 454 -13.90 17.85 -5.64
N ILE A 455 -13.28 19.01 -5.89
CA ILE A 455 -13.87 20.34 -5.67
C ILE A 455 -13.83 21.16 -6.96
N ASP A 456 -14.94 21.75 -7.36
CA ASP A 456 -14.97 22.69 -8.48
C ASP A 456 -14.52 24.08 -8.02
N HIS A 457 -13.25 24.41 -8.23
CA HIS A 457 -12.67 25.71 -7.87
C HIS A 457 -13.11 26.85 -8.79
N CYS A 458 -13.80 26.55 -9.89
CA CYS A 458 -14.36 27.54 -10.81
C CYS A 458 -15.66 28.14 -10.29
N ARG A 459 -16.37 27.44 -9.40
CA ARG A 459 -17.64 27.92 -8.86
C ARG A 459 -17.46 29.11 -7.92
N PRO A 460 -18.38 30.09 -7.96
CA PRO A 460 -18.31 31.23 -7.07
C PRO A 460 -18.44 30.78 -5.61
N TYR A 461 -17.54 31.27 -4.77
CA TYR A 461 -17.59 31.13 -3.32
C TYR A 461 -17.40 32.51 -2.72
N VAL A 462 -18.43 32.98 -2.00
CA VAL A 462 -18.34 34.20 -1.20
C VAL A 462 -17.84 33.78 0.17
N GLU A 463 -16.56 34.03 0.42
CA GLU A 463 -15.97 33.78 1.73
C GLU A 463 -16.66 34.67 2.79
N PRO A 464 -17.00 34.14 3.98
CA PRO A 464 -17.61 34.94 5.03
C PRO A 464 -16.74 36.16 5.37
N LEU A 465 -17.29 37.36 5.21
CA LEU A 465 -16.59 38.66 5.42
C LEU A 465 -16.12 38.87 6.88
N SER A 466 -16.58 38.05 7.81
CA SER A 466 -16.29 38.10 9.24
C SER A 466 -15.57 36.84 9.69
N LEU A 467 -14.31 36.68 9.28
CA LEU A 467 -13.44 35.72 9.94
C LEU A 467 -13.03 36.30 11.30
N PRO A 468 -13.34 35.64 12.43
CA PRO A 468 -12.59 35.91 13.66
C PRO A 468 -11.10 35.65 13.39
N GLN A 469 -10.22 36.24 14.21
CA GLN A 469 -8.77 36.46 14.02
C GLN A 469 -7.89 35.30 13.48
N ALA A 470 -8.40 34.08 13.27
CA ALA A 470 -7.76 33.03 12.48
C ALA A 470 -8.82 32.26 11.67
N ALA A 471 -8.56 32.06 10.38
CA ALA A 471 -9.37 31.14 9.56
C ALA A 471 -9.30 29.72 10.17
N PRO A 472 -10.37 28.91 10.08
CA PRO A 472 -10.29 27.52 10.50
C PRO A 472 -9.21 26.81 9.69
N THR A 473 -8.39 26.00 10.36
CA THR A 473 -7.33 25.24 9.70
C THR A 473 -7.41 23.77 10.10
N CYS A 474 -7.00 22.92 9.17
CA CYS A 474 -6.70 21.52 9.41
C CYS A 474 -5.20 21.29 9.22
N PRO A 475 -4.39 21.51 10.27
CA PRO A 475 -2.94 21.46 10.18
C PRO A 475 -2.39 20.04 10.06
N LEU A 476 -3.20 19.00 10.33
CA LEU A 476 -2.75 17.61 10.19
C LEU A 476 -2.92 17.08 8.77
N LEU A 477 -3.60 17.82 7.88
CA LEU A 477 -3.84 17.37 6.52
C LEU A 477 -2.55 17.45 5.71
N ILE A 478 -2.00 16.29 5.36
CA ILE A 478 -0.76 16.18 4.57
C ILE A 478 -1.09 15.91 3.11
N GLN A 479 -2.17 15.17 2.85
CA GLN A 479 -2.54 14.68 1.52
C GLN A 479 -3.98 15.04 1.19
N TRP A 480 -4.18 15.63 0.00
CA TRP A 480 -5.48 15.80 -0.62
C TRP A 480 -5.51 15.16 -2.02
N ASP A 481 -6.28 14.09 -2.17
CA ASP A 481 -6.60 13.46 -3.45
C ASP A 481 -7.91 13.97 -4.05
N SER A 482 -7.80 14.90 -4.98
CA SER A 482 -8.92 15.24 -5.84
C SER A 482 -8.76 14.54 -7.19
N VAL A 483 -9.85 13.99 -7.67
CA VAL A 483 -9.85 13.25 -8.93
C VAL A 483 -10.22 14.15 -10.12
N ASP A 484 -11.08 15.14 -9.92
CA ASP A 484 -11.44 16.17 -10.90
C ASP A 484 -11.72 17.50 -10.20
N SER A 485 -10.67 18.16 -9.72
CA SER A 485 -10.79 19.52 -9.22
C SER A 485 -10.55 20.46 -10.38
N ARG A 486 -11.61 21.05 -10.93
CA ARG A 486 -11.46 22.05 -12.00
C ARG A 486 -10.71 23.28 -11.46
N LEU A 487 -9.44 23.41 -11.83
CA LEU A 487 -8.56 24.49 -11.39
C LEU A 487 -8.64 25.67 -12.39
N ASN A 488 -9.51 26.65 -12.17
CA ASN A 488 -9.51 27.87 -13.02
C ASN A 488 -8.28 28.76 -12.84
N ASN A 489 -7.74 28.81 -11.63
CA ASN A 489 -6.60 29.64 -11.23
C ASN A 489 -5.77 28.84 -10.24
N VAL A 490 -4.80 28.08 -10.76
CA VAL A 490 -3.96 27.18 -9.95
C VAL A 490 -3.28 27.92 -8.80
N ARG A 491 -2.73 29.12 -9.04
CA ARG A 491 -2.11 29.93 -7.99
C ARG A 491 -3.10 30.30 -6.89
N GLY A 492 -4.29 30.74 -7.29
CA GLY A 492 -5.37 31.07 -6.35
C GLY A 492 -5.87 29.86 -5.58
N THR A 493 -5.93 28.69 -6.22
CA THR A 493 -6.28 27.42 -5.57
C THR A 493 -5.23 26.98 -4.56
N VAL A 494 -3.94 27.03 -4.90
CA VAL A 494 -2.86 26.69 -3.97
C VAL A 494 -2.84 27.65 -2.77
N ALA A 495 -2.98 28.95 -2.99
CA ALA A 495 -3.08 29.92 -1.90
C ALA A 495 -4.29 29.65 -1.00
N PHE A 496 -5.43 29.30 -1.61
CA PHE A 496 -6.63 28.89 -0.88
C PHE A 496 -6.39 27.61 -0.07
N MET A 497 -5.77 26.58 -0.65
CA MET A 497 -5.41 25.34 0.03
C MET A 497 -4.53 25.59 1.24
N LEU A 498 -3.40 26.29 1.07
CA LEU A 498 -2.43 26.55 2.13
C LEU A 498 -3.04 27.37 3.30
N ARG A 499 -4.08 28.16 3.02
CA ARG A 499 -4.80 28.89 4.07
C ARG A 499 -5.56 27.95 5.01
N TYR A 500 -6.20 26.91 4.48
CA TYR A 500 -7.01 25.96 5.25
C TYR A 500 -6.20 24.73 5.69
N PHE A 501 -5.20 24.34 4.92
CA PHE A 501 -4.37 23.15 5.08
C PHE A 501 -2.89 23.55 5.03
N PRO A 502 -2.37 24.21 6.07
CA PRO A 502 -1.04 24.82 6.03
C PRO A 502 0.12 23.82 5.85
N ASN A 503 -0.09 22.56 6.21
CA ASN A 503 0.92 21.50 6.12
C ASN A 503 0.66 20.51 4.97
N ILE A 504 -0.24 20.84 4.04
CA ILE A 504 -0.46 20.01 2.87
C ILE A 504 0.83 19.92 2.05
N ARG A 505 1.30 18.68 1.85
CA ARG A 505 2.48 18.38 1.04
C ARG A 505 2.11 17.82 -0.30
N ILE A 506 0.92 17.26 -0.42
CA ILE A 506 0.53 16.47 -1.57
C ILE A 506 -0.88 16.84 -2.01
N PHE A 507 -1.01 17.14 -3.30
CA PHE A 507 -2.29 17.39 -3.94
C PHE A 507 -2.41 16.69 -5.29
N TYR A 508 -3.50 15.95 -5.47
CA TYR A 508 -3.96 15.38 -6.74
C TYR A 508 -5.19 16.14 -7.19
N GLY A 509 -5.35 16.34 -8.49
CA GLY A 509 -6.53 17.04 -9.03
C GLY A 509 -6.22 17.97 -10.19
N SER A 510 -4.97 17.98 -10.63
CA SER A 510 -4.52 18.72 -11.79
C SER A 510 -4.39 17.81 -13.01
N SER A 511 -5.06 18.15 -14.11
CA SER A 511 -5.00 17.39 -15.35
C SER A 511 -3.67 17.56 -16.08
N SER A 512 -3.07 18.77 -16.07
CA SER A 512 -1.82 19.04 -16.81
C SER A 512 -0.54 18.83 -15.99
N THR A 513 0.53 18.37 -16.67
CA THR A 513 1.85 18.16 -16.08
C THR A 513 2.46 19.46 -15.52
N ASN A 514 2.28 20.58 -16.22
CA ASN A 514 2.79 21.89 -15.81
C ASN A 514 2.15 22.37 -14.49
N GLU A 515 0.84 22.22 -14.36
CA GLU A 515 0.13 22.56 -13.13
C GLU A 515 0.52 21.63 -11.98
N ARG A 516 0.67 20.31 -12.22
CA ARG A 516 1.17 19.36 -11.20
C ARG A 516 2.56 19.74 -10.71
N ALA A 517 3.46 20.12 -11.61
CA ALA A 517 4.82 20.56 -11.26
C ALA A 517 4.78 21.83 -10.41
N PHE A 518 4.02 22.84 -10.84
CA PHE A 518 3.86 24.10 -10.10
C PHE A 518 3.25 23.88 -8.70
N ILE A 519 2.22 23.04 -8.58
CA ILE A 519 1.59 22.74 -7.30
C ILE A 519 2.59 22.01 -6.39
N SER A 520 3.27 20.98 -6.91
CA SER A 520 4.26 20.22 -6.14
C SER A 520 5.38 21.12 -5.61
N GLU A 521 5.90 22.01 -6.45
CA GLU A 521 6.90 23.00 -6.05
C GLU A 521 6.36 23.95 -4.98
N SER A 522 5.14 24.46 -5.17
CA SER A 522 4.51 25.39 -4.23
C SER A 522 4.19 24.77 -2.85
N LEU A 523 3.90 23.47 -2.81
CA LEU A 523 3.65 22.73 -1.57
C LEU A 523 4.96 22.21 -0.91
N GLY A 524 6.08 22.30 -1.62
CA GLY A 524 7.36 21.74 -1.18
C GLY A 524 7.36 20.21 -1.15
N THR A 525 6.63 19.56 -2.07
CA THR A 525 6.56 18.09 -2.17
C THR A 525 7.94 17.52 -2.52
N SER A 526 8.53 16.75 -1.63
CA SER A 526 9.80 16.06 -1.88
C SER A 526 9.61 14.72 -2.61
N SER A 527 10.66 14.15 -3.20
CA SER A 527 10.58 12.80 -3.77
C SER A 527 10.26 11.72 -2.72
N PRO A 528 10.83 11.76 -1.49
CA PRO A 528 10.40 10.86 -0.41
C PRO A 528 8.93 11.00 -0.05
N ASP A 529 8.39 12.23 0.02
CA ASP A 529 6.96 12.45 0.33
C ASP A 529 6.08 11.67 -0.65
N ARG A 530 6.44 11.69 -1.93
CA ARG A 530 5.72 10.92 -2.94
C ARG A 530 5.72 9.43 -2.59
N TYR A 531 6.82 8.79 -2.21
CA TYR A 531 6.77 7.34 -1.91
C TYR A 531 6.18 7.00 -0.53
N GLU A 532 6.43 7.84 0.48
CA GLU A 532 6.08 7.54 1.88
C GLU A 532 4.62 7.84 2.22
N LEU A 533 4.01 8.78 1.50
CA LEU A 533 2.64 9.25 1.76
C LEU A 533 1.65 8.69 0.73
N GLN A 534 1.98 7.56 0.12
CA GLN A 534 1.07 6.84 -0.75
C GLN A 534 -0.18 6.39 0.02
N PRO A 535 -1.40 6.77 -0.41
CA PRO A 535 -2.64 6.29 0.17
C PRO A 535 -2.80 4.80 -0.13
N ALA A 536 -3.26 4.08 0.87
CA ALA A 536 -3.40 2.63 0.81
C ALA A 536 -4.39 2.13 -0.26
N TYR A 537 -5.29 2.99 -0.75
CA TYR A 537 -6.29 2.64 -1.78
C TYR A 537 -5.81 2.85 -3.22
N VAL A 538 -4.62 3.44 -3.43
CA VAL A 538 -4.03 3.63 -4.77
C VAL A 538 -2.89 2.64 -4.91
N SER A 539 -2.83 1.95 -6.06
CA SER A 539 -1.72 1.05 -6.40
C SER A 539 -0.38 1.82 -6.43
N PRO A 540 0.77 1.25 -6.02
CA PRO A 540 2.08 1.91 -6.15
C PRO A 540 2.43 2.31 -7.58
N TYR A 541 1.87 1.61 -8.57
CA TYR A 541 2.09 1.88 -9.99
C TYR A 541 1.20 3.04 -10.46
N GLU A 542 -0.13 2.97 -10.28
CA GLU A 542 -1.06 4.11 -10.42
C GLU A 542 -0.48 5.37 -9.76
N TRP A 543 -0.03 5.23 -8.53
CA TRP A 543 0.61 6.29 -7.77
C TRP A 543 1.87 6.81 -8.45
N SER A 544 2.74 5.91 -8.91
CA SER A 544 3.96 6.30 -9.60
C SER A 544 3.70 6.99 -10.94
N ASP A 545 2.71 6.54 -11.71
CA ASP A 545 2.33 7.12 -13.00
C ASP A 545 1.81 8.56 -12.82
N PHE A 546 1.10 8.84 -11.73
CA PHE A 546 0.64 10.19 -11.43
C PHE A 546 1.76 11.14 -11.00
N HIS A 547 2.78 10.62 -10.32
CA HIS A 547 3.81 11.39 -9.64
C HIS A 547 5.14 11.50 -10.33
N PHE A 548 5.45 10.51 -11.14
CA PHE A 548 6.71 10.40 -11.84
C PHE A 548 6.42 10.15 -13.33
N PRO A 549 5.68 11.05 -14.01
CA PRO A 549 5.45 10.93 -15.46
C PRO A 549 6.75 11.02 -16.30
N ASP A 550 7.89 11.28 -15.67
CA ASP A 550 9.23 11.32 -16.25
C ASP A 550 9.70 9.90 -16.66
N ARG A 551 10.09 9.55 -17.90
CA ARG A 551 10.41 10.29 -19.13
C ARG A 551 10.26 9.31 -20.30
N GLY A 552 9.29 9.51 -21.20
CA GLY A 552 9.31 8.89 -22.53
C GLY A 552 8.13 8.02 -22.95
N ASN A 553 7.01 8.01 -22.21
CA ASN A 553 5.81 7.32 -22.68
C ASN A 553 4.96 8.27 -23.53
N LEU A 554 4.66 7.80 -24.75
CA LEU A 554 4.00 8.41 -25.91
C LEU A 554 2.57 8.98 -25.72
N TRP A 555 2.11 9.20 -24.48
CA TRP A 555 0.73 9.62 -24.23
C TRP A 555 0.46 11.11 -24.51
N ASP A 556 1.50 11.94 -24.58
CA ASP A 556 1.34 13.39 -24.79
C ASP A 556 1.00 13.76 -26.26
N ASP A 557 1.27 12.90 -27.24
CA ASP A 557 1.00 13.20 -28.66
C ASP A 557 -0.47 12.98 -29.07
N GLU A 558 -1.30 12.32 -28.25
CA GLU A 558 -2.73 12.11 -28.55
C GLU A 558 -3.67 13.15 -27.93
N TRP A 559 -3.17 14.04 -27.06
CA TRP A 559 -4.01 14.93 -26.25
C TRP A 559 -3.88 16.43 -26.54
N ASP A 560 -3.15 16.82 -27.58
CA ASP A 560 -3.28 18.17 -28.12
C ASP A 560 -4.58 18.26 -28.95
N GLY A 561 -5.61 18.81 -28.30
CA GLY A 561 -6.95 19.07 -28.84
C GLY A 561 -6.99 20.11 -29.97
N THR A 562 -6.08 20.05 -30.94
CA THR A 562 -6.20 20.69 -32.24
C THR A 562 -6.73 19.69 -33.25
N SER A 563 -8.06 19.56 -33.29
CA SER A 563 -8.77 19.07 -34.45
C SER A 563 -8.55 20.04 -35.63
N GLN A 564 -7.44 19.88 -36.34
CA GLN A 564 -7.33 20.40 -37.70
C GLN A 564 -8.13 19.49 -38.63
N SER A 565 -9.25 20.03 -39.08
CA SER A 565 -9.97 19.59 -40.26
C SER A 565 -9.01 19.49 -41.46
N SER A 566 -8.60 18.29 -41.82
CA SER A 566 -8.08 18.00 -43.15
C SER A 566 -9.11 17.15 -43.90
N ASN A 567 -9.74 17.80 -44.87
CA ASN A 567 -10.54 17.21 -45.93
C ASN A 567 -9.87 15.95 -46.50
N SER A 568 -10.52 14.80 -46.41
CA SER A 568 -10.29 13.71 -47.35
C SER A 568 -11.36 13.78 -48.42
N SER A 569 -10.98 14.34 -49.56
CA SER A 569 -11.69 14.20 -50.83
C SER A 569 -11.78 12.73 -51.21
N LEU A 570 -12.98 12.35 -51.62
CA LEU A 570 -13.30 11.17 -52.42
C LEU A 570 -12.41 11.11 -53.67
N ASP A 571 -11.90 9.92 -53.97
CA ASP A 571 -11.61 9.34 -55.29
C ASP A 571 -11.33 7.85 -55.00
N GLU A 572 -12.31 6.96 -55.18
CA GLU A 572 -12.57 6.15 -56.39
C GLU A 572 -11.52 5.05 -56.65
N ASP A 573 -12.06 3.88 -57.02
CA ASP A 573 -11.43 2.72 -57.64
C ASP A 573 -10.70 1.67 -56.77
N SER A 574 -11.48 0.68 -56.34
CA SER A 574 -11.02 -0.71 -56.43
C SER A 574 -12.15 -1.64 -56.82
N GLU A 575 -12.11 -2.03 -58.09
CA GLU A 575 -12.91 -3.06 -58.75
C GLU A 575 -12.89 -4.38 -57.98
N TYR A 576 -14.07 -4.92 -57.69
CA TYR A 576 -14.25 -6.34 -57.39
C TYR A 576 -14.51 -7.07 -58.72
N PRO A 577 -13.77 -8.14 -59.06
CA PRO A 577 -14.27 -9.11 -60.00
C PRO A 577 -15.07 -10.17 -59.22
N ALA A 578 -16.37 -10.20 -59.48
CA ALA A 578 -17.16 -11.42 -59.42
C ALA A 578 -17.12 -12.05 -60.81
N ASP A 579 -16.77 -13.34 -60.88
CA ASP A 579 -17.36 -14.29 -61.83
C ASP A 579 -17.01 -15.72 -61.40
N ASP A 580 -18.01 -16.35 -60.78
CA ASP A 580 -18.66 -17.62 -61.15
C ASP A 580 -17.84 -18.82 -61.65
N PHE A 581 -17.82 -19.84 -60.78
CA PHE A 581 -18.43 -21.18 -60.97
C PHE A 581 -18.21 -21.99 -62.27
N ILE A 582 -17.50 -23.12 -62.09
CA ILE A 582 -17.72 -24.51 -62.59
C ILE A 582 -17.36 -24.89 -64.04
N GLY A 583 -16.52 -25.93 -64.11
CA GLY A 583 -16.61 -27.06 -65.02
C GLY A 583 -15.58 -28.11 -64.61
N ASP A 584 -15.97 -29.19 -63.92
CA ASP A 584 -15.02 -30.20 -63.42
C ASP A 584 -14.39 -30.98 -64.60
N GLU A 585 -13.05 -31.05 -64.59
CA GLU A 585 -12.10 -31.33 -65.70
C GLU A 585 -11.57 -30.11 -66.46
#